data_AF-A0A3S1YSG0-F1
#
_entry.id   AF-A0A3S1YSG0-F1
#
_cell.length_a   1.000
_cell.length_b   1.000
_cell.length_c   1.000
_cell.angle_alpha   90.00
_cell.angle_beta   90.00
_cell.angle_gamma   90.00
#
_symmetry.space_group_name_H-M   'P 1'
#
loop_
_entity.id
_entity.type
_entity.pdbx_description
1 polymer ?
#
loop_
_entity_poly.entity_id
_entity_poly.type
_entity_poly.pdbx_seq_one_letter_code
_entity_poly.pdbx_strand_id
1 'polypeptide(L)'
;MAEYVRLGELIGIHQGELVQSNGSDAGWYVQVRSLVTSEWVLPYNSAYDYGAWHNPHAAVLNGRFVGAEPIDKNNSELIGAVLNSTFAAMGRLIEGVATGVEGAFDVGPPAARKIKVPDIRLFDEQGRKLVLAAFEAIRENGEMLPCPSRTGNVLQLRRDL
;
A
#
# COMPACT_ATOMS: atom_id res chain seq x y z
N MET A 1 -6.35 36.30 7.28
CA MET A 1 -5.95 35.41 6.17
C MET A 1 -4.57 35.77 5.62
N ALA A 2 -4.28 37.04 5.33
CA ALA A 2 -2.95 37.51 4.92
C ALA A 2 -1.82 37.20 5.92
N GLU A 3 -2.06 37.29 7.23
CA GLU A 3 -1.04 36.98 8.25
C GLU A 3 -0.64 35.49 8.30
N TYR A 4 -1.59 34.58 8.04
CA TYR A 4 -1.32 33.14 8.01
C TYR A 4 -0.44 32.76 6.81
N VAL A 5 -0.72 33.36 5.65
CA VAL A 5 0.10 33.20 4.44
C VAL A 5 1.50 33.77 4.66
N ARG A 6 1.58 34.98 5.23
CA ARG A 6 2.86 35.64 5.52
C ARG A 6 3.72 34.87 6.52
N LEU A 7 3.10 34.22 7.51
CA LEU A 7 3.81 33.33 8.43
C LEU A 7 4.40 32.14 7.67
N GLY A 8 3.61 31.43 6.86
CA GLY A 8 4.07 30.29 6.06
C GLY A 8 5.19 30.63 5.05
N GLU A 9 5.20 31.86 4.53
CA GLU A 9 6.29 32.39 3.71
C GLU A 9 7.58 32.61 4.54
N LEU A 10 7.45 33.19 5.73
CA LEU A 10 8.60 33.53 6.59
C LEU A 10 9.35 32.29 7.12
N ILE A 11 8.65 31.19 7.37
CA ILE A 11 9.25 29.90 7.79
C ILE A 11 9.64 28.99 6.61
N GLY A 12 9.52 29.45 5.36
CA GLY A 12 10.06 28.76 4.19
C GLY A 12 9.34 27.45 3.81
N ILE A 13 8.11 27.22 4.29
CA ILE A 13 7.36 25.97 4.01
C ILE A 13 7.16 25.76 2.49
N HIS A 14 6.90 26.84 1.74
CA HIS A 14 6.76 26.85 0.29
C HIS A 14 8.08 26.59 -0.47
N GLN A 15 9.22 26.62 0.21
CA GLN A 15 10.56 26.33 -0.34
C GLN A 15 11.08 24.94 0.08
N GLY A 16 10.30 24.18 0.86
CA GLY A 16 10.62 22.79 1.13
C GLY A 16 10.65 21.98 -0.17
N GLU A 17 11.68 21.14 -0.34
CA GLU A 17 11.88 20.28 -1.52
C GLU A 17 10.62 19.50 -1.93
N LEU A 18 9.80 19.11 -0.95
CA LEU A 18 8.57 18.34 -1.12
C LEU A 18 7.42 19.15 -1.75
N VAL A 19 7.46 20.48 -1.67
CA VAL A 19 6.46 21.38 -2.28
C VAL A 19 6.90 21.82 -3.67
N GLN A 20 8.21 22.04 -3.87
CA GLN A 20 8.75 22.42 -5.19
C GLN A 20 8.81 21.27 -6.19
N SER A 21 9.18 20.06 -5.74
CA SER A 21 9.04 18.85 -6.56
C SER A 21 7.58 18.52 -6.83
N ASN A 22 6.64 19.16 -6.11
CA ASN A 22 5.22 18.96 -6.30
C ASN A 22 4.57 19.86 -7.40
N GLY A 23 5.38 20.35 -8.37
CA GLY A 23 4.87 21.01 -9.60
C GLY A 23 5.32 20.59 -11.03
N SER A 24 4.40 20.65 -12.02
CA SER A 24 4.61 20.53 -13.51
C SER A 24 3.70 21.44 -14.39
N ASP A 25 4.12 22.62 -14.85
CA ASP A 25 3.31 23.78 -15.34
C ASP A 25 2.45 23.68 -16.65
N ALA A 26 1.56 22.69 -16.82
CA ALA A 26 0.68 22.56 -18.01
C ALA A 26 -0.85 22.39 -17.73
N GLY A 27 -1.83 23.32 -17.84
CA GLY A 27 -1.92 24.76 -18.15
C GLY A 27 -0.70 25.24 -18.90
N TRP A 28 0.19 26.10 -18.44
CA TRP A 28 0.34 26.83 -17.19
C TRP A 28 0.10 26.13 -15.84
N TYR A 29 -0.33 24.85 -15.73
CA TYR A 29 -0.71 24.17 -14.48
C TYR A 29 0.10 22.92 -14.15
N VAL A 30 0.77 23.03 -13.02
CA VAL A 30 1.41 22.05 -12.15
C VAL A 30 0.49 20.96 -11.63
N GLN A 31 0.87 19.68 -11.81
CA GLN A 31 0.38 18.61 -10.95
C GLN A 31 1.51 17.71 -10.50
N VAL A 32 1.75 17.63 -9.20
CA VAL A 32 2.64 16.60 -8.69
C VAL A 32 2.29 16.19 -7.27
N ARG A 33 2.39 14.88 -7.11
CA ARG A 33 2.91 14.16 -5.96
C ARG A 33 4.00 13.30 -6.58
N SER A 34 5.27 13.43 -6.16
CA SER A 34 6.42 12.67 -6.68
C SER A 34 6.00 11.32 -7.27
N LEU A 35 6.22 11.11 -8.57
CA LEU A 35 5.82 9.91 -9.31
C LEU A 35 6.40 8.66 -8.65
N VAL A 36 5.60 7.98 -7.82
CA VAL A 36 5.96 6.68 -7.26
C VAL A 36 5.40 5.63 -8.20
N THR A 37 6.24 5.11 -9.09
CA THR A 37 5.93 3.92 -9.87
C THR A 37 6.39 2.72 -9.05
N SER A 38 5.48 2.10 -8.31
CA SER A 38 5.77 0.87 -7.57
C SER A 38 5.05 -0.32 -8.16
N GLU A 39 5.72 -1.47 -8.16
CA GLU A 39 5.20 -2.76 -8.59
C GLU A 39 4.11 -3.26 -7.65
N TRP A 40 4.26 -3.06 -6.33
CA TRP A 40 3.19 -3.38 -5.37
C TRP A 40 2.58 -2.13 -4.80
N VAL A 41 1.25 -2.13 -4.74
CA VAL A 41 0.51 -0.93 -4.34
C VAL A 41 -0.58 -1.26 -3.34
N LEU A 42 -0.67 -0.41 -2.33
CA LEU A 42 -1.69 -0.47 -1.30
C LEU A 42 -2.69 0.67 -1.54
N PRO A 43 -4.00 0.41 -1.62
CA PRO A 43 -5.01 1.48 -1.59
C PRO A 43 -4.87 2.29 -0.32
N TYR A 44 -5.15 3.58 -0.36
CA TYR A 44 -5.37 4.36 0.87
C TYR A 44 -6.67 3.93 1.54
N ASN A 45 -7.76 3.90 0.77
CA ASN A 45 -9.08 3.58 1.27
C ASN A 45 -9.42 2.15 0.87
N SER A 46 -9.70 1.32 1.87
CA SER A 46 -10.18 -0.05 1.67
C SER A 46 -11.48 -0.23 2.42
N ALA A 47 -12.51 -0.72 1.72
CA ALA A 47 -13.73 -1.22 2.33
C ALA A 47 -13.71 -2.74 2.22
N TYR A 48 -13.39 -3.42 3.33
CA TYR A 48 -13.29 -4.89 3.43
C TYR A 48 -12.18 -5.59 2.61
N ASP A 49 -11.63 -4.91 1.60
CA ASP A 49 -10.57 -5.41 0.72
C ASP A 49 -9.23 -4.74 1.02
N TYR A 50 -8.47 -5.36 1.91
CA TYR A 50 -7.23 -4.81 2.49
C TYR A 50 -5.93 -5.27 1.81
N GLY A 51 -6.00 -5.97 0.67
CA GLY A 51 -4.78 -6.48 0.03
C GLY A 51 -4.01 -5.45 -0.77
N ALA A 52 -2.98 -5.93 -1.46
CA ALA A 52 -2.13 -5.16 -2.35
C ALA A 52 -2.36 -5.58 -3.80
N TRP A 53 -2.34 -4.62 -4.71
CA TRP A 53 -2.41 -4.89 -6.14
C TRP A 53 -1.04 -4.95 -6.78
N HIS A 54 -0.93 -5.83 -7.77
CA HIS A 54 0.22 -5.91 -8.65
C HIS A 54 0.08 -4.88 -9.76
N ASN A 55 1.12 -4.07 -9.94
CA ASN A 55 1.28 -3.04 -10.96
C ASN A 55 2.49 -3.39 -11.84
N PRO A 56 2.43 -4.48 -12.63
CA PRO A 56 3.58 -5.05 -13.34
C PRO A 56 4.16 -4.11 -14.41
N HIS A 57 3.37 -3.15 -14.88
CA HIS A 57 3.78 -2.17 -15.87
C HIS A 57 4.24 -0.85 -15.25
N ALA A 58 4.35 -0.79 -13.92
CA ALA A 58 4.78 0.38 -13.18
C ALA A 58 3.95 1.64 -13.56
N ALA A 59 2.63 1.45 -13.73
CA ALA A 59 1.72 2.54 -14.05
C ALA A 59 1.77 3.60 -12.94
N VAL A 60 1.51 4.85 -13.34
CA VAL A 60 1.58 6.01 -12.45
C VAL A 60 0.56 5.89 -11.33
N LEU A 61 1.04 5.99 -10.08
CA LEU A 61 0.20 5.99 -8.90
C LEU A 61 -0.25 7.40 -8.55
N ASN A 62 -1.55 7.57 -8.36
CA ASN A 62 -2.09 8.81 -7.84
C ASN A 62 -1.99 8.86 -6.30
N GLY A 63 -2.38 9.99 -5.71
CA GLY A 63 -2.32 10.20 -4.27
C GLY A 63 -3.19 9.29 -3.39
N ARG A 64 -3.92 8.33 -3.97
CA ARG A 64 -4.74 7.32 -3.28
C ARG A 64 -4.08 5.94 -3.22
N PHE A 65 -2.82 5.82 -3.64
CA PHE A 65 -2.04 4.61 -3.48
C PHE A 65 -0.74 4.85 -2.73
N VAL A 66 -0.33 3.86 -1.96
CA VAL A 66 1.00 3.79 -1.35
C VAL A 66 1.77 2.69 -2.05
N GLY A 67 2.90 3.04 -2.65
CA GLY A 67 3.82 2.07 -3.24
C GLY A 67 4.60 1.29 -2.18
N ALA A 68 4.85 0.02 -2.44
CA ALA A 68 5.68 -0.87 -1.63
C ALA A 68 6.66 -1.60 -2.54
N GLU A 69 7.94 -1.58 -2.17
CA GLU A 69 9.03 -2.16 -2.95
C GLU A 69 9.95 -2.95 -2.01
N PRO A 70 10.47 -4.11 -2.43
CA PRO A 70 11.52 -4.77 -1.68
C PRO A 70 12.85 -4.03 -1.90
N ILE A 71 13.76 -4.11 -0.92
CA ILE A 71 15.12 -3.58 -1.07
C ILE A 71 15.87 -4.33 -2.19
N ASP A 72 15.71 -5.65 -2.24
CA ASP A 72 16.20 -6.51 -3.31
C ASP A 72 15.04 -6.92 -4.21
N LYS A 73 15.09 -6.48 -5.47
CA LYS A 73 14.06 -6.70 -6.49
C LYS A 73 13.75 -8.16 -6.75
N ASN A 74 14.68 -9.08 -6.48
CA ASN A 74 14.42 -10.52 -6.59
C ASN A 74 13.36 -11.02 -5.59
N ASN A 75 12.98 -10.19 -4.61
CA ASN A 75 11.94 -10.50 -3.65
C ASN A 75 10.59 -9.87 -3.96
N SER A 76 10.38 -9.36 -5.18
CA SER A 76 9.12 -8.66 -5.53
C SER A 76 7.89 -9.51 -5.27
N GLU A 77 7.87 -10.75 -5.76
CA GLU A 77 6.74 -11.66 -5.54
C GLU A 77 6.56 -12.02 -4.05
N LEU A 78 7.66 -12.15 -3.30
CA LEU A 78 7.59 -12.42 -1.85
C LEU A 78 6.99 -11.25 -1.07
N ILE A 79 7.32 -10.00 -1.44
CA ILE A 79 6.70 -8.85 -0.80
C ILE A 79 5.22 -8.75 -1.20
N GLY A 80 4.86 -9.05 -2.45
CA GLY A 80 3.47 -9.13 -2.91
C GLY A 80 2.63 -10.14 -2.15
N ALA A 81 3.18 -11.34 -1.93
CA ALA A 81 2.57 -12.38 -1.12
C ALA A 81 2.36 -11.91 0.33
N VAL A 82 3.40 -11.36 0.96
CA VAL A 82 3.33 -10.88 2.34
C VAL A 82 2.36 -9.71 2.51
N LEU A 83 2.28 -8.80 1.55
CA LEU A 83 1.33 -7.68 1.56
C LEU A 83 -0.13 -8.11 1.35
N ASN A 84 -0.36 -9.29 0.77
CA ASN A 84 -1.68 -9.91 0.65
C ASN A 84 -1.99 -10.91 1.78
N SER A 85 -1.06 -11.13 2.71
CA SER A 85 -1.26 -12.00 3.87
C SER A 85 -2.20 -11.39 4.91
N THR A 86 -2.66 -12.24 5.83
CA THR A 86 -3.48 -11.80 6.97
C THR A 86 -2.75 -10.79 7.86
N PHE A 87 -1.41 -10.83 7.95
CA PHE A 87 -0.62 -9.89 8.76
C PHE A 87 -0.73 -8.46 8.23
N ALA A 88 -0.63 -8.28 6.91
CA ALA A 88 -0.78 -6.97 6.29
C ALA A 88 -2.21 -6.43 6.47
N ALA A 89 -3.23 -7.28 6.26
CA ALA A 89 -4.62 -6.91 6.47
C ALA A 89 -4.90 -6.47 7.93
N MET A 90 -4.40 -7.21 8.92
CA MET A 90 -4.51 -6.82 10.34
C MET A 90 -3.78 -5.51 10.64
N GLY A 91 -2.55 -5.34 10.13
CA GLY A 91 -1.81 -4.10 10.32
C GLY A 91 -2.53 -2.89 9.75
N ARG A 92 -3.22 -3.04 8.61
CA ARG A 92 -4.07 -1.99 8.04
C ARG A 92 -5.27 -1.64 8.91
N LEU A 93 -5.90 -2.63 9.55
CA LEU A 93 -7.01 -2.41 10.48
C LEU A 93 -6.55 -1.72 11.78
N ILE A 94 -5.34 -2.03 12.26
CA ILE A 94 -4.76 -1.44 13.49
C ILE A 94 -4.31 0.00 13.25
N GLU A 95 -3.61 0.25 12.14
CA GLU A 95 -3.01 1.56 11.84
C GLU A 95 -3.94 2.50 11.07
N GLY A 96 -4.99 1.95 10.45
CA GLY A 96 -5.96 2.70 9.66
C GLY A 96 -6.94 3.50 10.51
N VAL A 97 -7.48 4.57 9.93
CA VAL A 97 -8.50 5.41 10.56
C VAL A 97 -9.84 5.14 9.89
N ALA A 98 -10.87 4.85 10.69
CA ALA A 98 -12.22 4.66 10.18
C ALA A 98 -12.75 5.95 9.54
N THR A 99 -13.30 5.85 8.34
CA THR A 99 -13.72 7.01 7.51
C THR A 99 -15.19 7.40 7.71
N GLY A 100 -15.90 6.75 8.63
CA GLY A 100 -17.32 6.98 8.90
C GLY A 100 -18.28 6.21 7.98
N VAL A 101 -17.75 5.49 6.99
CA VAL A 101 -18.48 4.48 6.20
C VAL A 101 -18.17 3.10 6.75
N GLU A 102 -19.16 2.23 6.82
CA GLU A 102 -19.02 0.89 7.39
C GLU A 102 -17.88 0.12 6.70
N GLY A 103 -16.97 -0.41 7.51
CA GLY A 103 -15.84 -1.21 7.05
C GLY A 103 -14.78 -0.47 6.24
N ALA A 104 -14.89 0.85 6.06
CA ALA A 104 -13.97 1.65 5.28
C ALA A 104 -12.89 2.30 6.16
N PHE A 105 -11.64 1.89 5.96
CA PHE A 105 -10.48 2.42 6.65
C PHE A 105 -9.54 3.15 5.69
N ASP A 106 -9.04 4.30 6.12
CA ASP A 106 -7.99 5.06 5.45
C ASP A 106 -6.62 4.75 6.08
N VAL A 107 -5.70 4.29 5.25
CA VAL A 107 -4.29 4.04 5.59
C VAL A 107 -3.43 4.99 4.76
N GLY A 108 -3.10 6.16 5.34
CA GLY A 108 -2.18 7.12 4.73
C GLY A 108 -0.70 6.68 4.80
N PRO A 109 0.25 7.39 4.15
CA PRO A 109 1.65 6.97 4.09
C PRO A 109 2.32 6.88 5.48
N PRO A 110 2.05 7.78 6.44
CA PRO A 110 2.57 7.63 7.79
C PRO A 110 2.07 6.36 8.51
N ALA A 111 0.83 5.95 8.26
CA ALA A 111 0.24 4.74 8.85
C ALA A 111 0.77 3.48 8.14
N ALA A 112 0.87 3.50 6.82
CA ALA A 112 1.40 2.40 6.02
C ALA A 112 2.82 1.99 6.46
N ARG A 113 3.67 2.96 6.83
CA ARG A 113 5.04 2.71 7.35
C ARG A 113 5.08 1.98 8.70
N LYS A 114 3.98 1.99 9.45
CA LYS A 114 3.89 1.34 10.76
C LYS A 114 3.44 -0.11 10.66
N ILE A 115 2.78 -0.49 9.56
CA ILE A 115 2.34 -1.87 9.30
C ILE A 115 3.54 -2.80 9.41
N LYS A 116 3.46 -3.74 10.35
CA LYS A 116 4.46 -4.78 10.54
C LYS A 116 4.03 -6.03 9.79
N VAL A 117 4.91 -6.50 8.92
CA VAL A 117 4.73 -7.74 8.18
C VAL A 117 5.95 -8.64 8.39
N PRO A 118 5.82 -9.97 8.19
CA PRO A 118 6.96 -10.88 8.24
C PRO A 118 8.15 -10.40 7.39
N ASP A 119 9.36 -10.56 7.93
CA ASP A 119 10.58 -10.20 7.21
C ASP A 119 10.94 -11.30 6.21
N ILE A 120 10.70 -11.03 4.92
CA ILE A 120 10.95 -11.96 3.80
C ILE A 120 12.41 -12.43 3.71
N ARG A 121 13.36 -11.71 4.32
CA ARG A 121 14.78 -12.08 4.34
C ARG A 121 15.08 -13.23 5.30
N LEU A 122 14.16 -13.49 6.23
CA LEU A 122 14.27 -14.57 7.20
C LEU A 122 13.64 -15.88 6.69
N PHE A 123 13.04 -15.88 5.50
CA PHE A 123 12.42 -17.07 4.94
C PHE A 123 13.52 -17.96 4.36
N ASP A 124 13.57 -19.21 4.80
CA ASP A 124 14.40 -20.23 4.17
C ASP A 124 13.87 -20.60 2.77
N GLU A 125 14.62 -21.42 2.04
CA GLU A 125 14.26 -21.79 0.67
C GLU A 125 12.89 -22.49 0.59
N GLN A 126 12.58 -23.33 1.60
CA GLN A 126 11.32 -24.05 1.65
C GLN A 126 10.14 -23.10 1.93
N GLY A 127 10.28 -22.20 2.90
CA GLY A 127 9.27 -21.21 3.24
C GLY A 127 8.99 -20.26 2.08
N ARG A 128 10.04 -19.82 1.36
CA ARG A 128 9.88 -19.01 0.14
C ARG A 128 9.07 -19.74 -0.92
N LYS A 129 9.37 -21.02 -1.17
CA LYS A 129 8.62 -21.84 -2.15
C LYS A 129 7.15 -21.99 -1.78
N LEU A 130 6.85 -22.25 -0.49
CA LEU A 130 5.47 -22.41 -0.01
C LEU A 130 4.66 -21.12 -0.17
N VAL A 131 5.22 -19.99 0.27
CA VAL A 131 4.55 -18.68 0.18
C VAL A 131 4.30 -18.28 -1.27
N LEU A 132 5.28 -18.46 -2.15
CA LEU A 132 5.13 -18.14 -3.57
C LEU A 132 4.11 -19.06 -4.25
N ALA A 133 4.07 -20.36 -3.91
CA ALA A 133 3.09 -21.28 -4.45
C ALA A 133 1.66 -20.91 -4.01
N ALA A 134 1.46 -20.56 -2.74
CA ALA A 134 0.18 -20.09 -2.24
C ALA A 134 -0.25 -18.79 -2.93
N PHE A 135 0.68 -17.85 -3.09
CA PHE A 135 0.41 -16.58 -3.76
C PHE A 135 0.05 -16.75 -5.25
N GLU A 136 0.76 -17.62 -5.96
CA GLU A 136 0.46 -17.93 -7.36
C GLU A 136 -0.95 -18.53 -7.50
N ALA A 137 -1.32 -19.47 -6.63
CA ALA A 137 -2.67 -20.05 -6.63
C ALA A 137 -3.78 -19.01 -6.39
N ILE A 138 -3.50 -17.98 -5.58
CA ILE A 138 -4.41 -16.85 -5.38
C ILE A 138 -4.52 -16.01 -6.65
N ARG A 139 -3.38 -15.73 -7.30
CA ARG A 139 -3.33 -14.96 -8.54
C ARG A 139 -4.08 -15.66 -9.67
N GLU A 140 -3.91 -16.97 -9.81
CA GLU A 140 -4.63 -17.81 -10.79
C GLU A 140 -6.14 -17.81 -10.56
N ASN A 141 -6.59 -17.73 -9.30
CA ASN A 141 -8.01 -17.61 -8.97
C ASN A 141 -8.63 -16.27 -9.42
N GLY A 142 -7.81 -15.24 -9.69
CA GLY A 142 -8.25 -13.97 -10.28
C GLY A 142 -9.12 -13.09 -9.39
N GLU A 143 -9.29 -13.46 -8.12
CA GLU A 143 -10.13 -12.77 -7.15
C GLU A 143 -9.35 -12.45 -5.88
N MET A 144 -9.57 -11.26 -5.31
CA MET A 144 -9.07 -10.97 -3.97
C MET A 144 -9.80 -11.89 -2.99
N LEU A 145 -9.03 -12.67 -2.22
CA LEU A 145 -9.61 -13.57 -1.24
C LEU A 145 -10.49 -12.77 -0.28
N PRO A 146 -11.75 -13.14 -0.03
CA PRO A 146 -12.61 -12.43 0.88
C PRO A 146 -12.12 -12.54 2.32
N CYS A 147 -12.51 -11.57 3.15
CA CYS A 147 -12.36 -11.68 4.60
C CYS A 147 -13.10 -12.91 5.16
N PRO A 148 -12.75 -13.36 6.39
CA PRO A 148 -13.50 -14.42 7.07
C PRO A 148 -15.01 -14.14 7.03
N SER A 149 -15.80 -15.15 6.69
CA SER A 149 -17.26 -15.05 6.70
C SER A 149 -17.80 -14.79 8.12
N ARG A 150 -19.09 -14.44 8.22
CA ARG A 150 -19.79 -14.27 9.50
C ARG A 150 -19.70 -15.49 10.43
N THR A 151 -19.52 -16.69 9.89
CA THR A 151 -19.37 -17.94 10.66
C THR A 151 -17.91 -18.29 10.96
N GLY A 152 -16.97 -17.41 10.62
CA GLY A 152 -15.53 -17.65 10.80
C GLY A 152 -14.92 -18.56 9.72
N ASN A 153 -15.66 -18.94 8.68
CA ASN A 153 -15.08 -19.69 7.56
C ASN A 153 -14.11 -18.79 6.79
N VAL A 154 -12.93 -19.34 6.50
CA VAL A 154 -11.83 -18.69 5.77
C VAL A 154 -11.46 -19.60 4.61
N LEU A 155 -11.34 -19.05 3.40
CA LEU A 155 -10.88 -19.82 2.24
C LEU A 155 -9.51 -20.44 2.52
N GLN A 156 -9.31 -21.67 2.07
CA GLN A 156 -8.06 -22.41 2.33
C GLN A 156 -6.83 -21.65 1.81
N LEU A 157 -6.92 -21.06 0.61
CA LEU A 157 -5.86 -20.21 0.05
C LEU A 157 -5.46 -19.04 0.96
N ARG A 158 -6.39 -18.47 1.74
CA ARG A 158 -6.09 -17.41 2.71
C ARG A 158 -5.41 -17.94 3.97
N ARG A 159 -5.66 -19.20 4.33
CA ARG A 159 -5.01 -19.86 5.46
C ARG A 159 -3.58 -20.26 5.15
N ASP A 160 -3.33 -20.58 3.89
CA ASP A 160 -2.03 -21.05 3.41
C ASP A 160 -1.04 -19.89 3.15
N LEU A 161 -1.54 -18.64 3.10
CA LEU A 161 -0.77 -17.39 2.90
C LEU A 161 -0.46 -16.67 4.22
#